data_AF-A0A7Y2MT85-F1
#
_entry.id   AF-A0A7Y2MT85-F1
#
_cell.length_a   1.000
_cell.length_b   1.000
_cell.length_c   1.000
_cell.angle_alpha   90.00
_cell.angle_beta   90.00
_cell.angle_gamma   90.00
#
_symmetry.space_group_name_H-M   'P 1'
#
loop_
_entity.id
_entity.type
_entity.pdbx_description
1 polymer ?
#
loop_
_entity_poly.entity_id
_entity_poly.type
_entity_poly.pdbx_seq_one_letter_code
_entity_poly.pdbx_strand_id
1 'polypeptide(L)'
;MFLFCIIGSFLGQSIYAQCDPGESYNTYCYGKGEVNVVAFEVCPAPDATVRSEIIGGSYNTNFPPNIEGLSVYEGTTGSGTSGTLVFGPADGNLTGNVITASAPGLCLIFISNSNTFQTTCSDGFESALEVCSEFLGGGTLFFTAPNDLCIYDGVQSGLSGGSPTGGVYSGPGVTDDGNGMTYSFDPAEAGVGLHTLMYTESGNSVTDDVEVFGNGVNNCAIPDDRVGVGTENDIDESAILEVRSTVKGFLPARMTTAQRNLIPNPAKGLIIYNLTLNCLQVNDGTPVAPTWTCISGI
;
A
#
# COMPACT_ATOMS: atom_id res chain seq x y z
N MET A 1 -21.42 -23.98 2.19
CA MET A 1 -20.84 -25.36 2.45
C MET A 1 -19.70 -25.26 3.47
N PHE A 2 -20.12 -25.02 4.72
CA PHE A 2 -19.53 -24.76 6.05
C PHE A 2 -18.63 -25.93 6.46
N LEU A 3 -17.33 -25.79 6.18
CA LEU A 3 -16.25 -26.66 6.69
C LEU A 3 -16.04 -26.42 8.20
N PHE A 4 -16.68 -27.28 9.04
CA PHE A 4 -16.53 -27.61 10.47
C PHE A 4 -15.11 -28.07 10.78
N CYS A 5 -14.17 -27.20 11.25
CA CYS A 5 -12.93 -27.65 11.93
C CYS A 5 -13.25 -28.15 13.35
N ILE A 6 -13.59 -29.50 13.49
CA ILE A 6 -13.65 -30.37 14.69
C ILE A 6 -12.22 -30.54 15.23
N ILE A 7 -11.77 -29.64 16.16
CA ILE A 7 -10.62 -30.10 16.98
C ILE A 7 -11.15 -30.89 18.18
N GLY A 8 -11.26 -32.33 18.11
CA GLY A 8 -10.95 -33.58 18.81
C GLY A 8 -10.96 -33.42 20.34
N SER A 9 -12.08 -33.76 21.04
CA SER A 9 -12.64 -34.65 22.08
C SER A 9 -11.76 -34.64 23.35
N PHE A 10 -12.20 -33.82 24.44
CA PHE A 10 -12.12 -34.23 25.86
C PHE A 10 -13.43 -33.83 26.57
N LEU A 11 -14.46 -34.75 26.68
CA LEU A 11 -15.55 -35.06 27.62
C LEU A 11 -16.07 -33.80 28.31
N GLY A 12 -17.02 -33.07 27.56
CA GLY A 12 -18.27 -32.34 27.89
C GLY A 12 -18.07 -30.83 27.82
N GLN A 13 -17.65 -30.22 26.68
CA GLN A 13 -18.15 -28.84 26.48
C GLN A 13 -18.02 -28.47 25.00
N SER A 14 -18.96 -28.95 24.18
CA SER A 14 -19.23 -28.51 22.79
C SER A 14 -18.82 -27.05 22.57
N ILE A 15 -17.57 -26.70 22.01
CA ILE A 15 -17.11 -25.39 21.51
C ILE A 15 -17.82 -25.08 20.19
N TYR A 16 -19.01 -24.41 20.29
CA TYR A 16 -19.73 -23.94 19.09
C TYR A 16 -19.02 -22.73 18.48
N ALA A 17 -17.91 -22.77 17.78
CA ALA A 17 -17.43 -21.62 16.97
C ALA A 17 -18.60 -20.84 16.38
N GLN A 18 -19.17 -19.76 17.12
CA GLN A 18 -20.40 -18.98 16.82
C GLN A 18 -20.03 -17.56 16.38
N CYS A 19 -18.62 -17.25 16.06
CA CYS A 19 -18.57 -15.79 15.77
C CYS A 19 -18.95 -15.55 14.30
N ASP A 20 -19.61 -14.46 14.08
CA ASP A 20 -19.92 -14.09 12.67
C ASP A 20 -18.64 -13.97 11.83
N PRO A 21 -18.79 -14.21 10.46
CA PRO A 21 -17.62 -14.06 9.57
C PRO A 21 -16.94 -12.69 9.76
N GLY A 22 -15.51 -12.77 10.03
CA GLY A 22 -14.76 -11.49 10.13
C GLY A 22 -14.50 -11.10 11.59
N GLU A 23 -14.97 -11.91 12.56
CA GLU A 23 -14.70 -11.62 13.99
C GLU A 23 -13.63 -12.59 14.51
N SER A 24 -12.96 -12.08 15.48
CA SER A 24 -11.99 -12.97 16.15
C SER A 24 -12.64 -13.66 17.37
N TYR A 25 -12.18 -14.96 17.55
CA TYR A 25 -12.75 -15.76 18.67
C TYR A 25 -11.66 -16.02 19.71
N ASN A 26 -11.98 -15.71 20.99
CA ASN A 26 -11.05 -16.01 22.10
C ASN A 26 -11.77 -16.80 23.19
N THR A 27 -11.02 -17.78 23.76
CA THR A 27 -11.60 -18.56 24.86
C THR A 27 -10.57 -18.71 25.98
N TYR A 28 -11.15 -18.72 27.16
CA TYR A 28 -10.26 -18.85 28.31
C TYR A 28 -10.98 -19.64 29.41
N CYS A 29 -10.28 -20.75 29.70
CA CYS A 29 -10.80 -21.55 30.83
C CYS A 29 -10.01 -21.23 32.10
N TYR A 30 -10.75 -20.60 33.10
CA TYR A 30 -9.99 -20.18 34.30
C TYR A 30 -9.89 -21.34 35.31
N GLY A 31 -8.68 -21.27 36.07
CA GLY A 31 -8.45 -22.26 37.15
C GLY A 31 -8.67 -21.66 38.54
N LYS A 32 -8.29 -22.50 39.50
CA LYS A 32 -8.46 -22.07 40.91
C LYS A 32 -7.33 -21.11 41.30
N GLY A 33 -7.72 -20.04 42.09
CA GLY A 33 -6.73 -19.16 42.72
C GLY A 33 -6.19 -18.12 41.74
N GLU A 34 -6.87 -17.81 40.69
CA GLU A 34 -6.39 -16.75 39.79
C GLU A 34 -6.60 -15.35 40.38
N VAL A 35 -5.43 -14.64 40.41
CA VAL A 35 -5.54 -13.25 40.90
C VAL A 35 -4.99 -12.31 39.80
N ASN A 36 -5.97 -11.57 39.21
CA ASN A 36 -5.64 -10.56 38.17
C ASN A 36 -4.88 -11.22 37.01
N VAL A 37 -5.32 -12.38 36.72
CA VAL A 37 -4.68 -13.06 35.56
C VAL A 37 -5.30 -12.54 34.26
N VAL A 38 -4.35 -12.21 33.34
CA VAL A 38 -4.85 -11.76 32.03
C VAL A 38 -5.24 -12.99 31.20
N ALA A 39 -6.57 -13.14 31.08
CA ALA A 39 -7.01 -14.25 30.20
C ALA A 39 -6.57 -14.03 28.75
N PHE A 40 -6.83 -12.93 28.19
CA PHE A 40 -6.34 -12.51 26.86
C PHE A 40 -6.62 -11.02 26.67
N GLU A 41 -5.93 -10.52 25.62
CA GLU A 41 -6.17 -9.11 25.23
C GLU A 41 -6.57 -9.03 23.75
N VAL A 42 -7.47 -8.06 23.52
CA VAL A 42 -7.87 -7.81 22.12
C VAL A 42 -7.54 -6.35 21.77
N CYS A 43 -6.59 -6.30 20.82
CA CYS A 43 -6.10 -4.91 20.57
C CYS A 43 -6.33 -4.56 19.09
N PRO A 44 -7.03 -3.37 18.92
CA PRO A 44 -7.26 -2.95 17.52
C PRO A 44 -6.07 -2.15 16.97
N ALA A 45 -6.06 -1.96 15.68
CA ALA A 45 -5.15 -0.94 15.09
C ALA A 45 -5.41 0.45 15.68
N PRO A 46 -4.40 1.44 15.54
CA PRO A 46 -4.49 2.76 16.19
C PRO A 46 -5.75 3.52 15.75
N ASP A 47 -6.33 3.13 14.59
CA ASP A 47 -7.50 3.91 14.14
C ASP A 47 -8.79 3.07 14.26
N ALA A 48 -8.60 1.95 14.82
CA ALA A 48 -9.83 1.14 14.96
C ALA A 48 -10.20 0.96 16.44
N THR A 49 -11.51 0.80 16.56
CA THR A 49 -12.01 0.57 17.93
C THR A 49 -12.46 -0.90 18.05
N VAL A 50 -12.16 -1.48 19.17
CA VAL A 50 -12.54 -2.91 19.33
C VAL A 50 -13.84 -3.00 20.14
N ARG A 51 -14.73 -3.86 19.63
CA ARG A 51 -16.00 -4.21 20.33
C ARG A 51 -16.06 -5.73 20.52
N SER A 52 -16.25 -6.14 21.87
CA SER A 52 -16.27 -7.59 22.16
C SER A 52 -17.60 -8.00 22.80
N GLU A 53 -18.05 -9.13 22.32
CA GLU A 53 -19.25 -9.71 22.94
C GLU A 53 -18.90 -11.04 23.62
N ILE A 54 -19.37 -11.16 24.86
CA ILE A 54 -19.18 -12.44 25.56
C ILE A 54 -20.32 -13.39 25.14
N ILE A 55 -19.85 -14.51 24.60
CA ILE A 55 -20.91 -15.39 24.06
C ILE A 55 -21.00 -16.67 24.91
N GLY A 56 -20.10 -16.69 25.83
CA GLY A 56 -20.17 -17.84 26.77
C GLY A 56 -19.21 -17.61 27.94
N GLY A 57 -19.67 -18.00 29.18
CA GLY A 57 -18.77 -17.88 30.36
C GLY A 57 -19.58 -17.60 31.62
N SER A 58 -19.20 -18.33 32.68
CA SER A 58 -19.85 -18.08 33.98
C SER A 58 -18.82 -18.14 35.10
N TYR A 59 -19.09 -17.20 36.08
CA TYR A 59 -18.27 -17.21 37.31
C TYR A 59 -19.18 -17.46 38.51
N ASN A 60 -18.65 -18.22 39.39
CA ASN A 60 -19.45 -18.58 40.57
C ASN A 60 -19.88 -17.34 41.35
N THR A 61 -21.28 -17.38 41.90
CA THR A 61 -21.88 -16.20 42.57
C THR A 61 -22.03 -16.46 44.07
N ASN A 62 -21.57 -17.62 44.59
CA ASN A 62 -22.09 -18.16 45.88
C ASN A 62 -21.12 -17.80 47.01
N PHE A 63 -20.20 -16.51 46.84
CA PHE A 63 -19.68 -16.31 48.21
C PHE A 63 -18.93 -14.97 48.27
N PRO A 64 -19.30 -14.01 49.13
CA PRO A 64 -18.55 -12.78 49.42
C PRO A 64 -17.27 -13.08 50.23
N PRO A 65 -16.13 -12.24 49.89
CA PRO A 65 -16.14 -10.99 49.09
C PRO A 65 -15.67 -11.24 47.64
N ASN A 66 -16.66 -11.29 46.57
CA ASN A 66 -16.66 -11.20 45.09
C ASN A 66 -15.25 -11.18 44.52
N ILE A 67 -14.43 -12.16 44.94
CA ILE A 67 -13.06 -12.08 44.34
C ILE A 67 -13.08 -12.88 43.04
N GLU A 68 -14.42 -13.45 42.70
CA GLU A 68 -14.45 -14.22 41.45
C GLU A 68 -15.24 -13.45 40.37
N GLY A 69 -14.50 -13.31 39.43
CA GLY A 69 -15.27 -12.56 38.42
C GLY A 69 -14.35 -12.04 37.31
N LEU A 70 -15.00 -11.63 36.36
CA LEU A 70 -14.28 -11.06 35.20
C LEU A 70 -14.31 -9.53 35.25
N SER A 71 -13.13 -9.00 35.10
CA SER A 71 -13.03 -7.55 34.84
C SER A 71 -12.36 -7.28 33.49
N VAL A 72 -12.92 -6.24 32.84
CA VAL A 72 -12.28 -5.85 31.56
C VAL A 72 -11.76 -4.42 31.67
N TYR A 73 -10.44 -4.32 31.40
CA TYR A 73 -9.82 -2.99 31.38
C TYR A 73 -9.52 -2.56 29.94
N GLU A 74 -9.53 -1.31 29.80
CA GLU A 74 -9.01 -0.81 28.51
C GLU A 74 -7.74 0.03 28.71
N GLY A 75 -6.76 -0.09 27.68
CA GLY A 75 -5.47 0.64 27.76
C GLY A 75 -4.52 0.14 26.66
N THR A 76 -3.22 0.61 26.83
CA THR A 76 -2.21 0.13 25.86
C THR A 76 -1.94 -1.37 26.04
N THR A 77 -1.46 -1.92 25.03
CA THR A 77 -1.16 -3.37 25.13
C THR A 77 -0.25 -3.67 26.32
N GLY A 78 -0.76 -4.66 27.19
CA GLY A 78 0.11 -5.13 28.31
C GLY A 78 -0.20 -4.34 29.60
N SER A 79 -1.10 -3.54 29.53
CA SER A 79 -1.30 -2.67 30.70
C SER A 79 -1.96 -3.46 31.85
N GLY A 80 -2.40 -4.77 31.55
CA GLY A 80 -3.06 -5.54 32.61
C GLY A 80 -4.13 -4.73 33.37
N THR A 81 -3.91 -4.52 34.75
CA THR A 81 -4.93 -3.84 35.57
C THR A 81 -4.57 -2.35 35.71
N SER A 82 -3.48 -1.94 35.09
CA SER A 82 -3.08 -0.53 35.16
C SER A 82 -3.92 0.34 34.23
N GLY A 83 -4.78 -0.30 33.34
CA GLY A 83 -5.67 0.48 32.46
C GLY A 83 -6.93 0.94 33.20
N THR A 84 -7.87 1.44 32.33
CA THR A 84 -9.15 1.91 32.89
C THR A 84 -10.19 0.79 32.87
N LEU A 85 -10.82 0.59 34.05
CA LEU A 85 -11.83 -0.49 34.15
C LEU A 85 -13.08 -0.12 33.34
N VAL A 86 -13.49 -1.07 32.43
CA VAL A 86 -14.62 -0.68 31.56
C VAL A 86 -15.75 -1.70 31.73
N PHE A 87 -15.47 -2.76 32.42
CA PHE A 87 -16.52 -3.74 32.73
C PHE A 87 -16.08 -4.56 33.95
N GLY A 88 -17.07 -4.96 34.87
CA GLY A 88 -16.77 -5.78 36.06
C GLY A 88 -16.29 -4.91 37.23
N PRO A 89 -15.96 -5.61 38.32
CA PRO A 89 -15.94 -7.09 38.43
C PRO A 89 -17.36 -7.68 38.37
N ALA A 90 -17.49 -8.65 37.47
CA ALA A 90 -18.84 -9.25 37.30
C ALA A 90 -18.73 -10.77 37.45
N ASP A 91 -19.73 -11.37 38.10
CA ASP A 91 -19.80 -12.84 38.26
C ASP A 91 -21.13 -13.36 37.72
N GLY A 92 -21.33 -14.71 37.83
CA GLY A 92 -22.56 -15.35 37.27
C GLY A 92 -22.42 -15.61 35.77
N ASN A 93 -23.57 -15.70 35.14
CA ASN A 93 -23.59 -15.88 33.68
C ASN A 93 -23.35 -14.55 32.96
N LEU A 94 -22.32 -14.53 32.19
CA LEU A 94 -21.94 -13.22 31.63
C LEU A 94 -22.28 -13.18 30.14
N THR A 95 -22.88 -14.21 29.64
CA THR A 95 -23.22 -14.28 28.21
C THR A 95 -24.12 -13.10 27.80
N GLY A 96 -23.81 -12.45 26.67
CA GLY A 96 -24.66 -11.37 26.11
C GLY A 96 -24.09 -9.98 26.39
N ASN A 97 -23.09 -9.97 27.22
CA ASN A 97 -22.52 -8.63 27.49
C ASN A 97 -21.61 -8.18 26.34
N VAL A 98 -21.86 -6.90 25.96
CA VAL A 98 -21.04 -6.32 24.88
C VAL A 98 -20.18 -5.19 25.47
N ILE A 99 -18.89 -5.33 25.17
CA ILE A 99 -17.95 -4.31 25.70
C ILE A 99 -17.22 -3.64 24.54
N THR A 100 -17.34 -2.23 24.59
CA THR A 100 -16.70 -1.47 23.50
C THR A 100 -15.66 -0.50 24.10
N ALA A 101 -14.48 -0.57 23.44
CA ALA A 101 -13.47 0.40 23.90
C ALA A 101 -13.94 1.84 23.70
N SER A 102 -13.41 2.70 24.57
CA SER A 102 -13.93 4.09 24.61
C SER A 102 -13.29 4.96 23.51
N ALA A 103 -12.13 4.47 22.95
CA ALA A 103 -11.47 5.24 21.86
C ALA A 103 -10.68 4.28 20.98
N PRO A 104 -10.38 4.78 19.68
CA PRO A 104 -9.56 3.96 18.79
C PRO A 104 -8.16 3.72 19.35
N GLY A 105 -7.62 2.48 19.07
CA GLY A 105 -6.22 2.21 19.47
C GLY A 105 -6.12 1.61 20.87
N LEU A 106 -7.31 1.59 21.55
CA LEU A 106 -7.22 1.02 22.92
C LEU A 106 -7.56 -0.47 22.88
N CYS A 107 -6.79 -1.24 23.74
CA CYS A 107 -7.06 -2.69 23.89
C CYS A 107 -8.12 -2.95 24.96
N LEU A 108 -8.94 -3.96 24.71
CA LEU A 108 -9.73 -4.51 25.83
C LEU A 108 -8.98 -5.68 26.46
N ILE A 109 -8.80 -5.60 27.81
CA ILE A 109 -7.98 -6.59 28.53
C ILE A 109 -8.88 -7.31 29.54
N PHE A 110 -9.03 -8.63 29.23
CA PHE A 110 -9.94 -9.45 30.07
C PHE A 110 -9.14 -10.10 31.21
N ILE A 111 -9.65 -9.74 32.37
CA ILE A 111 -8.90 -10.19 33.57
C ILE A 111 -9.81 -11.11 34.38
N SER A 112 -9.17 -12.29 34.68
CA SER A 112 -9.97 -13.28 35.43
C SER A 112 -9.46 -13.41 36.87
N ASN A 113 -10.40 -13.48 37.78
CA ASN A 113 -10.08 -13.73 39.21
C ASN A 113 -10.93 -14.89 39.73
N SER A 114 -10.13 -15.84 40.45
CA SER A 114 -10.88 -16.91 41.11
C SER A 114 -10.28 -17.20 42.49
N ASN A 115 -11.09 -17.87 43.35
CA ASN A 115 -10.53 -18.28 44.66
C ASN A 115 -10.07 -19.74 44.60
N THR A 116 -9.54 -20.25 45.72
CA THR A 116 -8.91 -21.59 45.70
C THR A 116 -9.94 -22.66 46.07
N PHE A 117 -11.17 -22.39 46.34
CA PHE A 117 -12.04 -23.40 46.99
C PHE A 117 -13.24 -23.70 46.09
N GLN A 118 -13.23 -23.34 44.77
CA GLN A 118 -14.52 -23.46 44.05
C GLN A 118 -14.29 -24.22 42.74
N THR A 119 -15.53 -24.57 42.16
CA THR A 119 -15.55 -25.30 40.87
C THR A 119 -15.30 -24.33 39.71
N THR A 120 -14.36 -24.60 38.93
CA THR A 120 -13.96 -23.77 37.76
C THR A 120 -14.21 -24.55 36.46
N CYS A 121 -13.89 -23.74 35.44
CA CYS A 121 -14.07 -24.45 34.14
C CYS A 121 -12.98 -25.51 33.96
N SER A 122 -11.88 -25.43 34.62
CA SER A 122 -10.80 -26.43 34.50
C SER A 122 -11.19 -27.75 35.17
N ASP A 123 -12.17 -27.67 36.08
CA ASP A 123 -12.59 -28.93 36.76
C ASP A 123 -13.92 -29.41 36.18
N GLY A 124 -14.37 -28.67 35.03
CA GLY A 124 -15.53 -29.13 34.23
C GLY A 124 -16.86 -28.64 34.80
N PHE A 125 -16.85 -27.82 35.72
CA PHE A 125 -18.12 -27.51 36.40
C PHE A 125 -18.63 -26.13 35.97
N GLU A 126 -17.69 -25.28 35.34
CA GLU A 126 -18.16 -23.97 34.82
C GLU A 126 -17.85 -23.88 33.33
N SER A 127 -18.67 -22.93 32.77
CA SER A 127 -18.40 -22.72 31.32
C SER A 127 -17.22 -21.75 31.11
N ALA A 128 -16.42 -22.12 30.10
CA ALA A 128 -15.26 -21.27 29.77
C ALA A 128 -15.71 -19.92 29.21
N LEU A 129 -14.82 -18.92 29.50
CA LEU A 129 -15.07 -17.60 28.88
C LEU A 129 -14.85 -17.66 27.36
N GLU A 130 -15.91 -17.33 26.69
CA GLU A 130 -15.83 -17.22 25.22
C GLU A 130 -16.23 -15.82 24.74
N VAL A 131 -15.32 -15.27 23.83
CA VAL A 131 -15.55 -13.85 23.46
C VAL A 131 -15.34 -13.72 21.95
N CYS A 132 -16.36 -13.08 21.33
CA CYS A 132 -16.18 -12.68 19.92
C CYS A 132 -15.92 -11.18 19.83
N SER A 133 -14.90 -10.84 18.97
CA SER A 133 -14.55 -9.41 18.91
C SER A 133 -14.55 -8.95 17.45
N GLU A 134 -15.11 -7.78 17.27
CA GLU A 134 -14.99 -7.11 15.96
C GLU A 134 -14.29 -5.75 16.09
N PHE A 135 -13.75 -5.34 15.03
CA PHE A 135 -13.04 -4.05 15.05
C PHE A 135 -13.81 -3.04 14.20
N LEU A 136 -14.36 -2.05 15.03
CA LEU A 136 -15.18 -1.00 14.38
C LEU A 136 -14.33 0.20 14.00
N GLY A 137 -14.48 0.46 12.73
CA GLY A 137 -13.60 1.62 12.38
C GLY A 137 -12.12 1.21 12.36
N GLY A 138 -11.63 1.11 11.13
CA GLY A 138 -10.28 0.70 10.64
C GLY A 138 -10.34 0.37 9.16
N GLY A 139 -10.59 1.43 8.35
CA GLY A 139 -10.67 1.51 6.87
C GLY A 139 -10.09 0.27 6.19
N THR A 140 -10.86 -0.58 5.53
CA THR A 140 -10.39 -1.43 4.42
C THR A 140 -9.05 -0.92 3.86
N LEU A 141 -8.03 -1.93 4.08
CA LEU A 141 -6.72 -1.56 3.51
C LEU A 141 -6.86 -1.15 2.04
N PHE A 142 -6.36 0.00 1.73
CA PHE A 142 -6.42 0.46 0.31
C PHE A 142 -5.08 1.11 -0.04
N PHE A 143 -4.77 0.90 -1.19
CA PHE A 143 -3.54 1.55 -1.71
C PHE A 143 -3.78 2.03 -3.14
N THR A 144 -3.38 3.33 -3.34
CA THR A 144 -3.40 3.87 -4.71
C THR A 144 -1.97 4.26 -5.12
N ALA A 145 -1.44 3.57 -6.11
CA ALA A 145 -0.08 3.89 -6.59
C ALA A 145 -0.07 5.20 -7.38
N PRO A 146 1.10 5.83 -7.62
CA PRO A 146 1.17 7.09 -8.40
C PRO A 146 0.75 6.87 -9.86
N ASN A 147 0.55 8.02 -10.50
CA ASN A 147 0.23 7.93 -11.95
C ASN A 147 1.41 7.34 -12.74
N ASP A 148 1.11 6.89 -13.94
CA ASP A 148 2.18 6.35 -14.81
C ASP A 148 3.27 7.41 -15.08
N LEU A 149 4.55 6.81 -15.19
CA LEU A 149 5.71 7.74 -15.31
C LEU A 149 6.60 7.31 -16.47
N CYS A 150 7.37 8.37 -16.82
CA CYS A 150 8.41 8.06 -17.81
C CYS A 150 9.72 7.63 -17.13
N ILE A 151 10.47 6.85 -18.03
CA ILE A 151 11.68 6.22 -17.43
C ILE A 151 12.66 7.32 -16.99
N TYR A 152 12.34 8.64 -17.36
CA TYR A 152 13.35 9.67 -16.99
C TYR A 152 12.72 10.68 -16.04
N ASP A 153 11.63 10.43 -15.42
CA ASP A 153 10.94 11.39 -14.53
C ASP A 153 11.66 11.46 -13.18
N GLY A 154 12.98 11.03 -13.23
CA GLY A 154 13.72 11.12 -11.95
C GLY A 154 12.94 10.49 -10.79
N VAL A 155 13.60 10.59 -9.54
CA VAL A 155 12.99 9.96 -8.34
C VAL A 155 11.77 10.80 -7.91
N GLN A 156 10.68 10.10 -7.82
CA GLN A 156 9.48 10.76 -7.25
C GLN A 156 9.40 10.55 -5.74
N SER A 157 9.44 11.75 -4.97
CA SER A 157 9.48 11.62 -3.50
C SER A 157 8.17 12.12 -2.89
N GLY A 158 7.97 11.74 -1.63
CA GLY A 158 6.79 12.24 -0.86
C GLY A 158 5.48 11.58 -1.33
N LEU A 159 5.63 10.38 -1.94
CA LEU A 159 4.39 9.70 -2.39
C LEU A 159 3.72 8.96 -1.23
N SER A 160 2.30 9.04 -1.36
CA SER A 160 1.48 8.33 -0.34
C SER A 160 0.37 7.55 -1.05
N GLY A 161 -0.55 7.02 -0.27
CA GLY A 161 -1.63 6.33 -1.02
C GLY A 161 -2.12 5.10 -0.25
N GLY A 162 -1.35 4.80 0.83
CA GLY A 162 -1.80 3.66 1.67
C GLY A 162 -2.70 4.11 2.81
N SER A 163 -3.75 3.26 3.03
CA SER A 163 -4.65 3.50 4.17
C SER A 163 -5.07 2.14 4.76
N PRO A 164 -5.01 2.19 6.10
CA PRO A 164 -4.64 3.22 7.09
C PRO A 164 -3.13 3.45 7.13
N THR A 165 -2.72 4.72 7.73
CA THR A 165 -1.28 5.08 7.68
C THR A 165 -0.48 4.19 8.63
N GLY A 166 0.78 4.04 8.43
CA GLY A 166 1.64 3.28 9.38
C GLY A 166 2.19 2.01 8.73
N GLY A 167 1.90 1.95 7.35
CA GLY A 167 2.29 0.70 6.68
C GLY A 167 3.62 0.88 5.93
N VAL A 168 4.08 -0.24 5.39
CA VAL A 168 5.36 -0.26 4.63
C VAL A 168 5.05 -0.43 3.13
N TYR A 169 5.80 0.44 2.34
CA TYR A 169 5.62 0.36 0.87
C TYR A 169 6.76 -0.47 0.28
N SER A 170 6.37 -1.38 -0.71
CA SER A 170 7.43 -2.20 -1.33
C SER A 170 7.09 -2.43 -2.81
N GLY A 171 8.17 -2.93 -3.56
CA GLY A 171 8.02 -3.21 -5.01
C GLY A 171 9.22 -2.66 -5.79
N PRO A 172 9.26 -2.95 -7.11
CA PRO A 172 10.36 -2.44 -7.94
C PRO A 172 10.41 -0.91 -7.96
N GLY A 173 11.69 -0.42 -7.72
CA GLY A 173 11.90 1.05 -7.84
C GLY A 173 11.36 1.81 -6.64
N VAL A 174 10.82 1.10 -5.58
CA VAL A 174 10.20 1.77 -4.41
C VAL A 174 11.25 1.84 -3.29
N THR A 175 11.50 2.94 -2.77
CA THR A 175 12.21 3.12 -1.48
C THR A 175 11.27 3.70 -0.42
N ASP A 176 11.03 2.90 0.65
CA ASP A 176 10.15 3.36 1.75
C ASP A 176 10.90 4.34 2.67
N ASP A 177 10.21 5.33 3.15
CA ASP A 177 10.91 6.35 3.98
C ASP A 177 10.95 5.90 5.44
N GLY A 178 10.23 4.86 5.82
CA GLY A 178 10.23 4.28 7.19
C GLY A 178 9.38 5.10 8.16
N ASN A 179 8.71 6.06 7.67
CA ASN A 179 7.97 6.91 8.64
C ASN A 179 6.50 6.48 8.72
N GLY A 180 6.25 5.36 7.91
CA GLY A 180 4.88 4.82 8.00
C GLY A 180 3.87 5.65 7.19
N MET A 181 4.42 6.59 6.41
CA MET A 181 3.46 7.50 5.73
C MET A 181 3.85 7.63 4.26
N THR A 182 5.09 7.79 3.97
CA THR A 182 5.44 8.14 2.57
C THR A 182 6.51 7.18 2.07
N TYR A 183 6.63 7.14 0.63
CA TYR A 183 7.71 6.40 -0.05
C TYR A 183 8.17 7.17 -1.28
N SER A 184 9.36 6.73 -1.84
CA SER A 184 9.80 7.30 -3.13
C SER A 184 9.80 6.19 -4.20
N PHE A 185 9.52 6.66 -5.42
CA PHE A 185 9.57 5.71 -6.54
C PHE A 185 10.55 6.22 -7.60
N ASP A 186 11.50 5.30 -7.95
CA ASP A 186 12.50 5.63 -8.98
C ASP A 186 12.21 4.81 -10.24
N PRO A 187 11.63 5.54 -11.29
CA PRO A 187 11.27 4.81 -12.51
C PRO A 187 12.49 4.20 -13.21
N ALA A 188 13.69 4.87 -13.07
CA ALA A 188 14.90 4.31 -13.72
C ALA A 188 15.31 2.99 -13.07
N GLU A 189 15.09 2.91 -11.73
CA GLU A 189 15.41 1.64 -11.04
C GLU A 189 14.37 0.56 -11.35
N ALA A 190 13.13 0.98 -11.48
CA ALA A 190 12.05 -0.01 -11.72
C ALA A 190 12.13 -0.56 -13.14
N GLY A 191 12.62 0.27 -14.14
CA GLY A 191 12.68 -0.13 -15.56
C GLY A 191 11.34 0.04 -16.27
N VAL A 192 11.39 -0.03 -17.68
CA VAL A 192 10.18 0.19 -18.51
C VAL A 192 9.25 -1.02 -18.35
N GLY A 193 7.92 -0.67 -18.20
CA GLY A 193 6.93 -1.78 -18.12
C GLY A 193 5.97 -1.56 -16.94
N LEU A 194 5.03 -2.48 -16.82
CA LEU A 194 4.02 -2.41 -15.74
C LEU A 194 4.60 -3.00 -14.45
N HIS A 195 4.48 -2.24 -13.40
CA HIS A 195 5.04 -2.69 -12.11
C HIS A 195 3.94 -2.64 -11.04
N THR A 196 4.03 -3.71 -10.18
CA THR A 196 3.05 -3.79 -9.08
C THR A 196 3.71 -3.30 -7.77
N LEU A 197 2.99 -2.37 -7.19
CA LEU A 197 3.49 -1.87 -5.88
C LEU A 197 2.56 -2.39 -4.78
N MET A 198 3.28 -2.50 -3.60
CA MET A 198 2.54 -3.11 -2.48
C MET A 198 2.60 -2.23 -1.23
N TYR A 199 1.44 -2.21 -0.54
CA TYR A 199 1.36 -1.57 0.79
C TYR A 199 0.91 -2.60 1.82
N THR A 200 1.77 -2.70 2.94
CA THR A 200 1.48 -3.69 4.00
C THR A 200 1.32 -2.97 5.35
N GLU A 201 0.15 -3.32 5.91
CA GLU A 201 -0.08 -2.80 7.26
C GLU A 201 -0.64 -3.89 8.16
N SER A 202 0.12 -4.11 9.32
CA SER A 202 -0.30 -5.11 10.33
C SER A 202 -0.48 -6.49 9.71
N GLY A 203 0.40 -6.74 8.73
CA GLY A 203 0.46 -8.13 8.21
C GLY A 203 -0.49 -8.34 7.02
N ASN A 204 -1.29 -7.29 6.68
CA ASN A 204 -2.16 -7.38 5.47
C ASN A 204 -1.63 -6.48 4.35
N SER A 205 -1.93 -7.00 3.02
CA SER A 205 -1.31 -6.23 1.93
C SER A 205 -2.32 -5.96 0.81
N VAL A 206 -2.22 -4.76 0.28
CA VAL A 206 -2.99 -4.41 -0.94
C VAL A 206 -2.00 -3.94 -2.00
N THR A 207 -2.46 -4.13 -3.27
CA THR A 207 -1.49 -3.76 -4.33
C THR A 207 -2.17 -2.83 -5.34
N ASP A 208 -1.35 -2.17 -6.06
CA ASP A 208 -1.77 -1.36 -7.21
C ASP A 208 -0.61 -1.26 -8.20
N ASP A 209 -0.95 -0.83 -9.47
CA ASP A 209 0.10 -0.85 -10.51
C ASP A 209 0.48 0.59 -10.92
N VAL A 210 1.74 0.53 -11.32
CA VAL A 210 2.27 1.73 -11.99
C VAL A 210 3.00 1.28 -13.26
N GLU A 211 2.68 2.01 -14.31
CA GLU A 211 3.41 1.71 -15.57
C GLU A 211 4.51 2.76 -15.82
N VAL A 212 5.72 2.12 -16.18
CA VAL A 212 6.81 3.01 -16.65
C VAL A 212 6.96 2.88 -18.16
N PHE A 213 6.76 4.09 -18.75
CA PHE A 213 6.86 4.08 -20.22
C PHE A 213 8.31 4.28 -20.66
N GLY A 214 8.60 3.57 -21.80
CA GLY A 214 9.94 3.75 -22.43
C GLY A 214 9.98 4.96 -23.35
N ASN A 215 11.16 5.16 -23.88
CA ASN A 215 11.41 6.31 -24.77
C ASN A 215 10.56 6.19 -26.05
N GLY A 216 9.81 7.35 -26.33
CA GLY A 216 9.22 7.40 -27.69
C GLY A 216 7.81 6.81 -27.72
N VAL A 217 7.17 6.57 -26.51
CA VAL A 217 5.74 6.17 -26.50
C VAL A 217 4.95 7.29 -25.82
N ASN A 218 3.74 7.73 -26.56
CA ASN A 218 2.57 8.61 -26.46
C ASN A 218 2.43 9.25 -25.08
N ASN A 219 3.60 9.43 -24.18
CA ASN A 219 3.49 10.34 -23.02
C ASN A 219 4.83 10.47 -22.30
N CYS A 220 5.87 9.84 -22.89
CA CYS A 220 7.21 10.12 -22.32
C CYS A 220 8.05 10.89 -23.33
N ALA A 221 7.51 12.18 -23.56
CA ALA A 221 8.28 13.07 -24.45
C ALA A 221 9.72 13.22 -23.96
N ILE A 222 10.63 12.80 -24.71
CA ILE A 222 12.08 12.98 -24.46
C ILE A 222 12.32 14.36 -23.82
N PRO A 223 12.32 14.40 -22.38
CA PRO A 223 12.49 15.60 -21.54
C PRO A 223 13.63 16.49 -22.03
N ASP A 224 14.18 16.19 -23.33
CA ASP A 224 15.20 17.22 -23.67
C ASP A 224 14.84 17.91 -24.98
N ASP A 225 14.14 19.15 -24.93
CA ASP A 225 14.18 19.96 -26.19
C ASP A 225 15.20 19.39 -27.18
N ARG A 226 15.80 18.12 -26.87
CA ARG A 226 16.83 17.66 -27.79
C ARG A 226 16.48 16.26 -28.30
N VAL A 227 16.67 16.17 -29.59
CA VAL A 227 16.43 14.85 -30.21
C VAL A 227 17.78 14.23 -30.62
N GLY A 228 18.12 13.00 -30.01
CA GLY A 228 19.33 12.27 -30.45
C GLY A 228 18.94 10.96 -31.14
N VAL A 229 19.49 10.75 -32.33
CA VAL A 229 19.28 9.44 -33.01
C VAL A 229 20.61 8.69 -33.03
N GLY A 230 20.63 7.46 -32.35
CA GLY A 230 21.85 6.60 -32.42
C GLY A 230 22.89 7.04 -31.38
N THR A 231 22.49 7.99 -30.36
CA THR A 231 23.49 8.47 -29.36
C THR A 231 23.03 8.03 -27.96
N GLU A 232 23.49 6.87 -27.39
CA GLU A 232 23.01 6.44 -26.04
C GLU A 232 23.63 7.33 -24.95
N ASN A 233 23.04 8.51 -24.68
CA ASN A 233 23.17 9.29 -23.42
C ASN A 233 24.35 10.27 -23.50
N ASP A 234 24.72 10.83 -24.74
CA ASP A 234 25.82 11.83 -24.76
C ASP A 234 25.58 12.84 -25.89
N ILE A 235 24.23 13.29 -25.95
CA ILE A 235 24.07 14.38 -26.94
C ILE A 235 24.86 15.60 -26.46
N ASP A 236 25.73 16.03 -27.27
CA ASP A 236 26.50 17.26 -26.92
C ASP A 236 25.57 18.36 -26.39
N GLU A 237 26.10 19.12 -25.37
CA GLU A 237 25.24 20.12 -24.67
C GLU A 237 24.86 21.26 -25.61
N SER A 238 25.57 21.31 -26.69
CA SER A 238 25.24 22.46 -27.57
C SER A 238 24.27 22.02 -28.67
N ALA A 239 23.75 20.73 -28.69
CA ALA A 239 22.98 20.28 -29.88
C ALA A 239 21.52 20.04 -29.47
N ILE A 240 20.59 20.62 -30.29
CA ILE A 240 19.16 20.28 -30.09
C ILE A 240 18.84 18.98 -30.86
N LEU A 241 19.59 18.68 -32.02
CA LEU A 241 19.47 17.40 -32.76
C LEU A 241 20.87 16.88 -33.09
N GLU A 242 21.12 15.65 -32.63
CA GLU A 242 22.39 14.98 -32.99
C GLU A 242 22.10 13.57 -33.49
N VAL A 243 22.73 13.34 -34.69
CA VAL A 243 22.57 11.98 -35.28
C VAL A 243 23.96 11.34 -35.39
N ARG A 244 24.11 10.17 -34.70
CA ARG A 244 25.41 9.49 -34.78
C ARG A 244 25.21 8.07 -35.35
N SER A 245 25.96 7.82 -36.39
CA SER A 245 25.94 6.45 -36.95
C SER A 245 27.31 6.15 -37.58
N THR A 246 27.80 4.76 -37.37
CA THR A 246 29.06 4.39 -38.07
C THR A 246 28.75 3.68 -39.38
N VAL A 247 27.34 3.41 -39.46
CA VAL A 247 27.07 2.59 -40.67
C VAL A 247 26.02 3.30 -41.53
N LYS A 248 25.37 4.35 -41.02
CA LYS A 248 24.27 5.00 -41.78
C LYS A 248 24.51 6.51 -41.82
N GLY A 249 23.88 7.20 -42.92
CA GLY A 249 24.01 8.67 -43.08
C GLY A 249 22.64 9.36 -42.97
N PHE A 250 22.75 10.74 -42.99
CA PHE A 250 21.49 11.53 -42.92
C PHE A 250 21.03 11.87 -44.34
N LEU A 251 19.85 11.30 -44.65
CA LEU A 251 19.27 11.64 -45.97
C LEU A 251 18.26 12.79 -45.82
N PRO A 252 18.64 14.11 -46.18
CA PRO A 252 17.67 15.22 -46.07
C PRO A 252 16.53 15.09 -47.09
N ALA A 253 15.45 15.82 -46.91
CA ALA A 253 14.33 15.78 -47.87
C ALA A 253 14.83 15.95 -49.32
N ARG A 254 14.30 15.08 -50.21
CA ARG A 254 14.74 15.11 -51.62
C ARG A 254 13.57 15.53 -52.52
N MET A 255 13.89 16.40 -53.24
CA MET A 255 12.80 16.86 -54.11
C MET A 255 13.40 17.49 -55.38
N THR A 256 12.54 17.63 -56.57
CA THR A 256 13.00 18.35 -57.78
C THR A 256 12.94 19.87 -57.57
N THR A 257 13.47 20.59 -58.52
CA THR A 257 13.45 22.06 -58.39
C THR A 257 12.00 22.56 -58.42
N ALA A 258 11.19 21.91 -59.25
CA ALA A 258 9.77 22.32 -59.33
C ALA A 258 9.06 22.10 -57.99
N GLN A 259 9.33 20.99 -57.28
CA GLN A 259 8.70 20.69 -55.97
C GLN A 259 9.25 21.61 -54.87
N ARG A 260 10.58 21.89 -54.88
CA ARG A 260 11.14 22.85 -53.91
C ARG A 260 10.50 24.23 -54.03
N ASN A 261 10.20 24.64 -55.30
CA ASN A 261 9.64 26.00 -55.50
C ASN A 261 8.19 26.08 -55.02
N LEU A 262 7.65 24.90 -54.69
CA LEU A 262 6.26 24.93 -54.19
C LEU A 262 6.22 24.98 -52.67
N ILE A 263 7.38 24.99 -51.98
CA ILE A 263 7.37 25.10 -50.51
C ILE A 263 6.95 26.52 -50.09
N PRO A 264 5.88 26.62 -49.39
CA PRO A 264 5.41 27.96 -48.97
C PRO A 264 6.27 28.53 -47.84
N ASN A 265 6.78 29.74 -48.03
CA ASN A 265 7.56 30.47 -47.00
C ASN A 265 8.71 29.62 -46.45
N PRO A 266 9.63 29.15 -47.35
CA PRO A 266 10.73 28.33 -46.80
C PRO A 266 11.62 29.15 -45.86
N ALA A 267 11.91 28.62 -44.68
CA ALA A 267 12.73 29.32 -43.67
C ALA A 267 14.18 29.49 -44.16
N LYS A 268 14.84 30.63 -43.76
CA LYS A 268 16.29 30.74 -44.00
C LYS A 268 17.05 29.60 -43.30
N GLY A 269 17.88 28.88 -44.07
CA GLY A 269 18.68 27.80 -43.44
C GLY A 269 18.06 26.43 -43.73
N LEU A 270 16.83 26.49 -44.44
CA LEU A 270 16.25 25.19 -44.82
C LEU A 270 17.18 24.44 -45.79
N ILE A 271 17.41 23.05 -45.52
CA ILE A 271 18.36 22.26 -46.34
C ILE A 271 17.58 21.13 -47.04
N ILE A 272 17.84 20.99 -48.31
CA ILE A 272 17.21 19.89 -49.09
C ILE A 272 18.26 19.36 -50.08
N TYR A 273 18.00 18.13 -50.49
CA TYR A 273 18.74 17.65 -51.68
C TYR A 273 17.90 17.80 -52.94
N ASN A 274 18.43 18.66 -53.93
CA ASN A 274 17.70 18.93 -55.19
C ASN A 274 18.05 17.86 -56.23
N LEU A 275 16.98 17.16 -56.72
CA LEU A 275 17.24 16.01 -57.60
C LEU A 275 17.49 16.47 -59.03
N THR A 276 16.97 17.65 -59.42
CA THR A 276 17.20 18.16 -60.79
C THR A 276 18.63 18.69 -60.94
N LEU A 277 19.12 19.35 -59.87
CA LEU A 277 20.45 19.99 -59.96
C LEU A 277 21.50 19.09 -59.31
N ASN A 278 21.03 18.03 -58.73
CA ASN A 278 21.88 17.00 -58.09
C ASN A 278 22.87 17.61 -57.10
N CYS A 279 22.25 18.40 -56.16
CA CYS A 279 23.16 18.93 -55.14
C CYS A 279 22.36 19.28 -53.88
N LEU A 280 23.11 19.34 -52.75
CA LEU A 280 22.52 19.84 -51.48
C LEU A 280 22.34 21.37 -51.54
N GLN A 281 21.13 21.81 -51.20
CA GLN A 281 20.86 23.26 -51.26
C GLN A 281 20.43 23.78 -49.88
N VAL A 282 20.83 25.07 -49.65
CA VAL A 282 20.33 25.77 -48.46
C VAL A 282 19.68 27.10 -48.89
N ASN A 283 18.51 27.27 -48.25
CA ASN A 283 17.94 28.61 -48.51
C ASN A 283 18.70 29.70 -47.75
N ASP A 284 19.36 30.61 -48.36
CA ASP A 284 20.14 31.70 -47.74
C ASP A 284 19.37 33.02 -47.80
N GLY A 285 18.13 32.94 -48.35
CA GLY A 285 17.30 34.17 -48.43
C GLY A 285 16.25 34.18 -47.33
N THR A 286 15.14 34.95 -47.46
CA THR A 286 14.06 35.03 -46.45
C THR A 286 12.83 34.23 -46.93
N PRO A 287 11.95 33.95 -45.97
CA PRO A 287 10.76 33.16 -46.34
C PRO A 287 9.93 33.84 -47.43
N VAL A 288 9.94 35.15 -47.60
CA VAL A 288 9.10 35.81 -48.63
C VAL A 288 9.93 36.05 -49.89
N ALA A 289 11.27 35.78 -49.82
CA ALA A 289 12.16 35.88 -51.01
C ALA A 289 13.30 34.86 -50.88
N PRO A 290 12.99 33.57 -51.12
CA PRO A 290 14.00 32.53 -50.91
C PRO A 290 15.09 32.57 -51.99
N THR A 291 16.34 32.40 -51.49
CA THR A 291 17.48 32.20 -52.40
C THR A 291 18.12 30.84 -52.12
N TRP A 292 18.12 30.00 -53.23
CA TRP A 292 18.65 28.62 -53.00
C TRP A 292 20.05 28.51 -53.62
N THR A 293 20.96 27.99 -52.73
CA THR A 293 22.37 27.88 -53.16
C THR A 293 22.82 26.42 -52.95
N CYS A 294 23.49 25.98 -54.08
CA CYS A 294 24.12 24.65 -53.91
C CYS A 294 25.38 24.77 -53.03
N ILE A 295 25.37 23.94 -52.10
CA ILE A 295 26.56 23.97 -51.24
C ILE A 295 27.64 23.10 -51.91
N SER A 296 28.69 23.77 -52.55
CA SER A 296 29.80 23.01 -53.16
C SER A 296 31.11 23.36 -52.44
N GLY A 297 31.92 22.28 -52.08
CA GLY A 297 33.29 22.50 -51.53
C GLY A 297 33.34 22.22 -50.02
N ILE A 298 32.82 21.29 -49.57
CA ILE A 298 33.15 20.95 -48.17
C ILE A 298 34.26 19.90 -48.19
#